data_AF-A0A2V8CXB8-F1
#
_entry.id   AF-A0A2V8CXB8-F1
#
_cell.length_a   1.000
_cell.length_b   1.000
_cell.length_c   1.000
_cell.angle_alpha   90.00
_cell.angle_beta   90.00
_cell.angle_gamma   90.00
#
_symmetry.space_group_name_H-M   'P 1'
#
loop_
_entity.id
_entity.type
_entity.pdbx_description
1 polymer ?
#
loop_
_entity_poly.entity_id
_entity_poly.type
_entity_poly.pdbx_seq_one_letter_code
_entity_poly.pdbx_strand_id
1 'polypeptide(L)'
;MRTGRSPVFLVIDTLAAARGGTTTFGTTLQSDVITNITQPLPCSATSPCPTVFNDLGRVALSLAMKDVSVAPTTNNQVTITRYRVDYARTDGRNTPGVDVPYGFDGASTGTVPPTGTLTLDFELVRTTGKREAPLVQLINGSNLLDAIATVTFYGTDQVGNAISISGSIRITFGNFADTTS
;
A
#
# COMPACT_ATOMS: atom_id res chain seq x y z
N MET A 1 21.68 3.29 -10.83
CA MET A 1 21.31 1.98 -11.42
C MET A 1 20.51 2.25 -12.70
N ARG A 2 20.78 1.55 -13.81
CA ARG A 2 20.06 1.74 -15.07
C ARG A 2 18.84 0.81 -15.09
N THR A 3 17.64 1.37 -15.03
CA THR A 3 16.38 0.66 -15.24
C THR A 3 16.22 0.27 -16.72
N GLY A 4 15.44 -0.78 -17.00
CA GLY A 4 14.98 -1.09 -18.37
C GLY A 4 15.78 -2.12 -19.17
N ARG A 5 16.84 -2.72 -18.63
CA ARG A 5 17.61 -3.79 -19.32
C ARG A 5 17.02 -5.19 -19.20
N SER A 6 16.14 -5.44 -18.23
CA SER A 6 15.54 -6.75 -18.08
C SER A 6 14.75 -7.14 -19.34
N PRO A 7 14.81 -8.41 -19.80
CA PRO A 7 13.98 -8.90 -20.90
C PRO A 7 12.49 -9.02 -20.53
N VAL A 8 12.14 -8.82 -19.26
CA VAL A 8 10.75 -8.79 -18.78
C VAL A 8 10.36 -7.40 -18.28
N PHE A 9 9.04 -7.21 -18.17
CA PHE A 9 8.44 -6.17 -17.34
C PHE A 9 7.42 -6.82 -16.41
N LEU A 10 7.17 -6.16 -15.28
CA LEU A 10 6.09 -6.58 -14.37
C LEU A 10 4.77 -5.99 -14.81
N VAL A 11 3.69 -6.66 -14.43
CA VAL A 11 2.32 -6.19 -14.56
C VAL A 11 1.70 -6.23 -13.17
N ILE A 12 1.04 -5.15 -12.79
CA ILE A 12 0.16 -5.16 -11.61
C ILE A 12 -1.19 -5.65 -12.09
N ASP A 13 -1.54 -6.88 -11.73
CA ASP A 13 -2.84 -7.48 -12.07
C ASP A 13 -3.94 -6.81 -11.24
N THR A 14 -3.69 -6.64 -9.93
CA THR A 14 -4.55 -5.91 -9.01
C THR A 14 -3.74 -5.20 -7.93
N LEU A 15 -4.23 -4.05 -7.48
CA LEU A 15 -3.78 -3.36 -6.27
C LEU A 15 -5.01 -3.05 -5.43
N ALA A 16 -5.02 -3.56 -4.21
CA ALA A 16 -6.13 -3.41 -3.27
C ALA A 16 -5.63 -2.97 -1.90
N ALA A 17 -6.53 -2.48 -1.06
CA ALA A 17 -6.24 -2.06 0.29
C ALA A 17 -7.32 -2.50 1.28
N ALA A 18 -6.91 -2.73 2.52
CA ALA A 18 -7.79 -3.05 3.64
C ALA A 18 -7.56 -2.03 4.76
N ARG A 19 -8.64 -1.53 5.35
CA ARG A 19 -8.54 -0.69 6.55
C ARG A 19 -7.94 -1.49 7.71
N GLY A 20 -7.24 -0.81 8.60
CA GLY A 20 -6.70 -1.44 9.79
C GLY A 20 -7.79 -2.12 10.62
N GLY A 21 -7.48 -3.30 11.17
CA GLY A 21 -8.44 -4.12 11.91
C GLY A 21 -9.34 -5.03 11.05
N THR A 22 -9.22 -5.02 9.73
CA THR A 22 -9.88 -5.99 8.84
C THR A 22 -8.91 -6.64 7.85
N THR A 23 -9.34 -7.75 7.25
CA THR A 23 -8.64 -8.45 6.16
C THR A 23 -9.42 -8.39 4.85
N THR A 24 -10.49 -7.58 4.78
CA THR A 24 -11.28 -7.35 3.57
C THR A 24 -10.63 -6.29 2.70
N PHE A 25 -10.18 -6.68 1.52
CA PHE A 25 -9.52 -5.79 0.56
C PHE A 25 -10.51 -5.21 -0.45
N GLY A 26 -10.34 -3.93 -0.77
CA GLY A 26 -11.10 -3.19 -1.80
C GLY A 26 -10.18 -2.37 -2.70
N THR A 27 -10.74 -1.83 -3.79
CA THR A 27 -10.01 -1.01 -4.78
C THR A 27 -9.81 0.44 -4.35
N THR A 28 -10.41 0.83 -3.22
CA THR A 28 -10.23 2.11 -2.55
C THR A 28 -10.12 1.87 -1.05
N LEU A 29 -9.50 2.80 -0.34
CA LEU A 29 -9.32 2.71 1.11
C LEU A 29 -10.04 3.85 1.82
N GLN A 30 -10.91 3.52 2.76
CA GLN A 30 -11.31 4.43 3.83
C GLN A 30 -10.37 4.19 5.01
N SER A 31 -9.35 5.01 5.13
CA SER A 31 -8.31 4.88 6.16
C SER A 31 -8.76 5.60 7.41
N ASP A 32 -9.12 4.82 8.42
CA ASP A 32 -9.49 5.37 9.70
C ASP A 32 -8.25 5.74 10.51
N VAL A 33 -8.19 6.97 11.01
CA VAL A 33 -7.04 7.42 11.82
C VAL A 33 -7.05 6.74 13.18
N ILE A 34 -8.24 6.54 13.75
CA ILE A 34 -8.45 5.78 14.98
C ILE A 34 -9.55 4.76 14.72
N THR A 35 -9.36 3.54 15.22
CA THR A 35 -10.40 2.52 15.28
C THR A 35 -10.70 2.24 16.75
N ASN A 36 -11.95 2.45 17.12
CA ASN A 36 -12.48 2.21 18.44
C ASN A 36 -12.81 0.72 18.61
N ILE A 37 -11.98 0.03 19.39
CA ILE A 37 -12.19 -1.38 19.71
C ILE A 37 -13.01 -1.51 20.99
N THR A 38 -13.87 -2.52 21.04
CA THR A 38 -14.76 -2.81 22.18
C THR A 38 -14.29 -4.01 23.00
N GLN A 39 -13.17 -4.64 22.61
CA GLN A 39 -12.58 -5.80 23.27
C GLN A 39 -11.05 -5.80 23.12
N PRO A 40 -10.32 -6.50 24.01
CA PRO A 40 -10.81 -7.12 25.26
C PRO A 40 -11.11 -6.05 26.35
N LEU A 41 -11.59 -6.49 27.52
CA LEU A 41 -11.75 -5.61 28.69
C LEU A 41 -10.43 -4.85 28.98
N PRO A 42 -10.48 -3.56 29.38
CA PRO A 42 -11.64 -2.80 29.83
C PRO A 42 -12.48 -2.13 28.72
N CYS A 43 -12.13 -2.32 27.45
CA CYS A 43 -12.87 -1.75 26.33
C CYS A 43 -14.29 -2.35 26.26
N SER A 44 -15.28 -1.56 25.85
CA SER A 44 -16.67 -2.01 25.70
C SER A 44 -17.42 -1.16 24.67
N ALA A 45 -18.64 -1.54 24.30
CA ALA A 45 -19.48 -0.74 23.39
C ALA A 45 -19.85 0.65 23.98
N THR A 46 -19.94 0.77 25.30
CA THR A 46 -20.26 2.04 25.98
C THR A 46 -19.01 2.84 26.37
N SER A 47 -17.83 2.22 26.34
CA SER A 47 -16.54 2.84 26.61
C SER A 47 -15.47 2.18 25.73
N PRO A 48 -15.45 2.46 24.41
CA PRO A 48 -14.48 1.85 23.51
C PRO A 48 -13.08 2.42 23.73
N CYS A 49 -12.07 1.64 23.36
CA CYS A 49 -10.67 2.07 23.41
C CYS A 49 -10.21 2.54 22.02
N PRO A 50 -9.68 3.78 21.90
CA PRO A 50 -9.12 4.25 20.65
C PRO A 50 -7.81 3.53 20.35
N THR A 51 -7.75 2.84 19.21
CA THR A 51 -6.56 2.11 18.74
C THR A 51 -6.17 2.61 17.36
N VAL A 52 -4.87 2.60 17.05
CA VAL A 52 -4.36 2.97 15.73
C VAL A 52 -3.83 1.70 15.07
N PHE A 53 -4.45 1.30 13.98
CA PHE A 53 -3.99 0.18 13.15
C PHE A 53 -3.35 0.70 11.87
N ASN A 54 -2.33 0.00 11.36
CA ASN A 54 -1.86 0.23 10.01
C ASN A 54 -2.92 -0.24 9.00
N ASP A 55 -2.94 0.37 7.82
CA ASP A 55 -3.74 -0.14 6.71
C ASP A 55 -2.85 -1.01 5.83
N LEU A 56 -3.42 -2.11 5.34
CA LEU A 56 -2.70 -3.07 4.50
C LEU A 56 -2.97 -2.78 3.02
N GLY A 57 -1.94 -2.92 2.20
CA GLY A 57 -2.04 -3.06 0.76
C GLY A 57 -1.82 -4.51 0.35
N ARG A 58 -2.48 -4.93 -0.73
CA ARG A 58 -2.27 -6.21 -1.40
C ARG A 58 -2.05 -5.96 -2.88
N VAL A 59 -0.96 -6.50 -3.41
CA VAL A 59 -0.66 -6.45 -4.84
C VAL A 59 -0.61 -7.86 -5.41
N ALA A 60 -1.21 -8.03 -6.59
CA ALA A 60 -1.03 -9.20 -7.42
C ALA A 60 -0.13 -8.80 -8.60
N LEU A 61 0.98 -9.50 -8.76
CA LEU A 61 2.00 -9.24 -9.78
C LEU A 61 2.14 -10.44 -10.70
N SER A 62 2.13 -10.18 -11.99
CA SER A 62 2.58 -11.12 -13.02
C SER A 62 3.77 -10.52 -13.76
N LEU A 63 4.46 -11.34 -14.56
CA LEU A 63 5.50 -10.87 -15.46
C LEU A 63 5.13 -11.16 -16.91
N ALA A 64 5.63 -10.31 -17.79
CA ALA A 64 5.50 -10.46 -19.23
C ALA A 64 6.85 -10.26 -19.90
N MET A 65 7.09 -11.05 -20.94
CA MET A 65 8.28 -10.91 -21.79
C MET A 65 8.13 -9.68 -22.68
N LYS A 66 9.23 -8.94 -22.87
CA LYS A 66 9.28 -7.84 -23.86
C LYS A 66 9.24 -8.37 -25.30
N ASP A 67 9.86 -9.53 -25.52
CA ASP A 67 9.78 -10.27 -26.77
C ASP A 67 8.72 -11.35 -26.64
N VAL A 68 7.59 -11.17 -27.33
CA VAL A 68 6.44 -12.08 -27.29
C VAL A 68 6.70 -13.42 -27.99
N SER A 69 7.80 -13.54 -28.73
CA SER A 69 8.18 -14.78 -29.43
C SER A 69 8.94 -15.77 -28.54
N VAL A 70 9.34 -15.36 -27.34
CA VAL A 70 10.15 -16.17 -26.41
C VAL A 70 9.36 -16.48 -25.15
N ALA A 71 9.32 -17.76 -24.76
CA ALA A 71 8.71 -18.17 -23.51
C ALA A 71 9.59 -17.78 -22.30
N PRO A 72 8.98 -17.33 -21.18
CA PRO A 72 9.73 -17.00 -19.97
C PRO A 72 10.37 -18.25 -19.34
N THR A 73 11.56 -18.08 -18.79
CA THR A 73 12.34 -19.11 -18.09
C THR A 73 12.57 -18.72 -16.63
N THR A 74 13.22 -19.58 -15.85
CA THR A 74 13.60 -19.27 -14.46
C THR A 74 14.50 -18.04 -14.35
N ASN A 75 15.32 -17.73 -15.37
CA ASN A 75 16.15 -16.53 -15.39
C ASN A 75 15.33 -15.23 -15.44
N ASN A 76 14.08 -15.32 -15.90
CA ASN A 76 13.19 -14.18 -16.03
C ASN A 76 12.40 -13.88 -14.75
N GLN A 77 12.47 -14.75 -13.73
CA GLN A 77 11.79 -14.51 -12.45
C GLN A 77 12.28 -13.21 -11.82
N VAL A 78 11.36 -12.47 -11.22
CA VAL A 78 11.66 -11.18 -10.59
C VAL A 78 11.44 -11.28 -9.11
N THR A 79 12.48 -11.04 -8.32
CA THR A 79 12.37 -10.96 -6.87
C THR A 79 12.17 -9.50 -6.46
N ILE A 80 10.98 -9.20 -5.93
CA ILE A 80 10.69 -7.95 -5.24
C ILE A 80 11.38 -7.98 -3.89
N THR A 81 11.96 -6.86 -3.48
CA THR A 81 12.67 -6.74 -2.20
C THR A 81 12.20 -5.56 -1.35
N ARG A 82 11.68 -4.51 -2.00
CA ARG A 82 11.16 -3.32 -1.34
C ARG A 82 10.07 -2.66 -2.13
N TYR A 83 9.29 -1.83 -1.45
CA TYR A 83 8.34 -0.91 -2.05
C TYR A 83 8.49 0.48 -1.44
N ARG A 84 7.99 1.48 -2.15
CA ARG A 84 7.86 2.85 -1.67
C ARG A 84 6.43 3.32 -1.84
N VAL A 85 5.90 3.97 -0.82
CA VAL A 85 4.60 4.64 -0.88
C VAL A 85 4.83 6.14 -0.86
N ASP A 86 4.28 6.85 -1.83
CA ASP A 86 4.20 8.30 -1.87
C ASP A 86 2.74 8.72 -1.97
N TYR A 87 2.38 9.86 -1.37
CA TYR A 87 1.01 10.35 -1.33
C TYR A 87 0.91 11.68 -2.06
N ALA A 88 -0.18 11.87 -2.81
CA ALA A 88 -0.49 13.13 -3.45
C ALA A 88 -2.01 13.40 -3.46
N ARG A 89 -2.40 14.63 -3.18
CA ARG A 89 -3.75 15.17 -3.41
C ARG A 89 -3.92 15.61 -4.86
N THR A 90 -5.17 15.55 -5.31
CA THR A 90 -5.57 15.97 -6.66
C THR A 90 -5.66 17.49 -6.81
N ASP A 91 -5.74 18.25 -5.71
CA ASP A 91 -5.78 19.71 -5.71
C ASP A 91 -4.39 20.37 -5.78
N GLY A 92 -3.34 19.57 -5.95
CA GLY A 92 -1.97 20.04 -6.13
C GLY A 92 -1.23 20.42 -4.84
N ARG A 93 -1.88 20.40 -3.68
CA ARG A 93 -1.25 20.61 -2.38
C ARG A 93 -0.62 19.30 -1.90
N ASN A 94 0.70 19.20 -1.96
CA ASN A 94 1.41 17.93 -1.81
C ASN A 94 2.62 17.98 -0.86
N THR A 95 2.65 18.94 0.05
CA THR A 95 3.76 19.07 1.00
C THR A 95 3.69 17.95 2.05
N PRO A 96 4.67 17.02 2.12
CA PRO A 96 4.64 15.95 3.11
C PRO A 96 4.71 16.49 4.54
N GLY A 97 3.93 15.89 5.44
CA GLY A 97 3.80 16.33 6.84
C GLY A 97 2.90 17.56 7.05
N VAL A 98 2.34 18.13 5.98
CA VAL A 98 1.44 19.30 6.03
C VAL A 98 0.15 19.02 5.25
N ASP A 99 0.27 18.71 3.97
CA ASP A 99 -0.88 18.46 3.09
C ASP A 99 -1.20 16.99 2.93
N VAL A 100 -0.17 16.13 3.02
CA VAL A 100 -0.23 14.67 2.87
C VAL A 100 0.72 13.99 3.87
N PRO A 101 0.53 12.70 4.19
CA PRO A 101 1.47 11.96 5.03
C PRO A 101 2.88 11.89 4.42
N TYR A 102 3.89 11.65 5.24
CA TYR A 102 5.23 11.34 4.74
C TYR A 102 5.23 10.01 3.97
N GLY A 103 5.77 10.04 2.75
CA GLY A 103 6.10 8.83 2.02
C GLY A 103 7.15 8.00 2.75
N PHE A 104 7.15 6.69 2.51
CA PHE A 104 8.05 5.76 3.18
C PHE A 104 8.45 4.59 2.30
N ASP A 105 9.58 3.98 2.63
CA ASP A 105 10.03 2.73 2.07
C ASP A 105 9.73 1.59 3.04
N GLY A 106 9.27 0.47 2.51
CA GLY A 106 9.02 -0.76 3.27
C GLY A 106 9.64 -1.97 2.58
N ALA A 107 9.94 -3.00 3.36
CA ALA A 107 10.39 -4.29 2.83
C ALA A 107 9.16 -5.16 2.55
N SER A 108 9.14 -5.78 1.36
CA SER A 108 8.24 -6.88 1.03
C SER A 108 8.98 -7.75 0.04
N THR A 109 9.04 -9.06 0.31
CA THR A 109 9.84 -9.99 -0.49
C THR A 109 8.98 -11.08 -1.07
N GLY A 110 9.06 -11.25 -2.39
CA GLY A 110 8.45 -12.35 -3.10
C GLY A 110 8.99 -12.44 -4.51
N THR A 111 8.93 -13.64 -5.08
CA THR A 111 9.41 -13.89 -6.44
C THR A 111 8.23 -14.11 -7.36
N VAL A 112 8.12 -13.25 -8.38
CA VAL A 112 7.15 -13.41 -9.45
C VAL A 112 7.63 -14.59 -10.32
N PRO A 113 6.84 -15.67 -10.42
CA PRO A 113 7.23 -16.84 -11.20
C PRO A 113 7.27 -16.52 -12.70
N PRO A 114 7.96 -17.33 -13.54
CA PRO A 114 7.98 -17.12 -15.00
C PRO A 114 6.58 -17.12 -15.62
N THR A 115 5.67 -17.86 -14.99
CA THR A 115 4.26 -17.98 -15.37
C THR A 115 3.41 -17.98 -14.10
N GLY A 116 2.31 -17.24 -14.10
CA GLY A 116 1.41 -17.11 -12.96
C GLY A 116 1.57 -15.79 -12.22
N THR A 117 0.99 -15.72 -11.03
CA THR A 117 0.86 -14.49 -10.25
C THR A 117 1.46 -14.68 -8.85
N LEU A 118 2.19 -13.68 -8.40
CA LEU A 118 2.61 -13.50 -7.02
C LEU A 118 1.62 -12.56 -6.31
N THR A 119 1.12 -12.95 -5.15
CA THR A 119 0.37 -12.05 -4.27
C THR A 119 1.25 -11.66 -3.09
N LEU A 120 1.37 -10.35 -2.84
CA LEU A 120 2.11 -9.78 -1.71
C LEU A 120 1.23 -8.85 -0.90
N ASP A 121 1.28 -9.01 0.41
CA ASP A 121 0.75 -8.05 1.37
C ASP A 121 1.86 -7.13 1.84
N PHE A 122 1.51 -5.87 2.08
CA PHE A 122 2.44 -4.84 2.53
C PHE A 122 1.70 -3.78 3.35
N GLU A 123 2.43 -2.92 4.05
CA GLU A 123 1.84 -1.79 4.77
C GLU A 123 1.60 -0.65 3.78
N LEU A 124 0.38 -0.13 3.71
CA LEU A 124 0.04 0.99 2.83
C LEU A 124 -0.03 2.31 3.58
N VAL A 125 -0.47 2.29 4.84
CA VAL A 125 -0.48 3.45 5.74
C VAL A 125 0.03 3.00 7.09
N ARG A 126 1.07 3.68 7.58
CA ARG A 126 1.71 3.29 8.84
C ARG A 126 0.97 3.78 10.06
N THR A 127 1.01 2.98 11.13
CA THR A 127 0.52 3.42 12.45
C THR A 127 1.18 4.71 12.92
N THR A 128 2.49 4.86 12.68
CA THR A 128 3.23 6.10 13.00
C THR A 128 2.74 7.27 12.15
N GLY A 129 2.50 7.06 10.85
CA GLY A 129 1.97 8.08 9.94
C GLY A 129 0.58 8.59 10.36
N LYS A 130 -0.28 7.73 10.91
CA LYS A 130 -1.59 8.12 11.48
C LYS A 130 -1.47 9.03 12.71
N ARG A 131 -0.32 9.03 13.40
CA ARG A 131 -0.04 9.88 14.58
C ARG A 131 0.73 11.15 14.25
N GLU A 132 1.02 11.40 12.98
CA GLU A 132 1.71 12.58 12.50
C GLU A 132 0.76 13.50 11.73
N ALA A 133 1.14 14.76 11.54
CA ALA A 133 0.41 15.65 10.65
C ALA A 133 0.50 15.15 9.20
N PRO A 134 -0.55 15.33 8.37
CA PRO A 134 -1.84 15.94 8.72
C PRO A 134 -2.84 15.00 9.42
N LEU A 135 -2.60 13.69 9.44
CA LEU A 135 -3.61 12.70 9.83
C LEU A 135 -4.05 12.82 11.28
N VAL A 136 -3.13 13.11 12.20
CA VAL A 136 -3.44 13.30 13.63
C VAL A 136 -4.47 14.41 13.87
N GLN A 137 -4.57 15.39 12.96
CA GLN A 137 -5.53 16.49 13.07
C GLN A 137 -6.96 16.05 12.73
N LEU A 138 -7.12 14.94 12.01
CA LEU A 138 -8.42 14.40 11.63
C LEU A 138 -9.12 13.67 12.78
N ILE A 139 -8.40 13.32 13.85
CA ILE A 139 -8.94 12.58 15.00
C ILE A 139 -10.17 13.28 15.61
N ASN A 140 -10.12 14.61 15.73
CA ASN A 140 -11.20 15.39 16.36
C ASN A 140 -12.04 16.17 15.35
N GLY A 141 -11.80 16.00 14.05
CA GLY A 141 -12.44 16.75 12.98
C GLY A 141 -13.40 15.90 12.16
N SER A 142 -14.38 16.54 11.52
CA SER A 142 -15.20 15.93 10.46
C SER A 142 -14.58 16.08 9.07
N ASN A 143 -13.40 16.68 8.99
CA ASN A 143 -12.68 16.90 7.74
C ASN A 143 -12.15 15.56 7.22
N LEU A 144 -12.16 15.43 5.89
CA LEU A 144 -11.56 14.31 5.19
C LEU A 144 -10.34 14.78 4.40
N LEU A 145 -9.38 13.89 4.23
CA LEU A 145 -8.23 14.09 3.34
C LEU A 145 -8.28 13.01 2.27
N ASP A 146 -8.57 13.42 1.03
CA ASP A 146 -8.47 12.55 -0.14
C ASP A 146 -7.05 12.61 -0.71
N ALA A 147 -6.40 11.45 -0.82
CA ALA A 147 -5.10 11.31 -1.45
C ALA A 147 -5.08 10.11 -2.40
N ILE A 148 -4.16 10.18 -3.34
CA ILE A 148 -3.72 9.06 -4.16
C ILE A 148 -2.41 8.58 -3.55
N ALA A 149 -2.37 7.33 -3.13
CA ALA A 149 -1.12 6.67 -2.78
C ALA A 149 -0.58 5.98 -4.02
N THR A 150 0.61 6.39 -4.45
CA THR A 150 1.38 5.70 -5.48
C THR A 150 2.35 4.75 -4.80
N VAL A 151 2.22 3.46 -5.10
CA VAL A 151 3.09 2.40 -4.57
C VAL A 151 4.02 1.94 -5.67
N THR A 152 5.32 2.09 -5.47
CA THR A 152 6.35 1.61 -6.40
C THR A 152 7.04 0.40 -5.81
N PHE A 153 6.95 -0.74 -6.49
CA PHE A 153 7.67 -1.97 -6.13
C PHE A 153 9.00 -2.00 -6.87
N TYR A 154 10.04 -2.46 -6.17
CA TYR A 154 11.39 -2.58 -6.71
C TYR A 154 11.91 -4.01 -6.51
N GLY A 155 12.58 -4.52 -7.53
CA GLY A 155 13.17 -5.84 -7.53
C GLY A 155 14.27 -6.01 -8.57
N THR A 156 14.74 -7.24 -8.70
CA THR A 156 15.70 -7.64 -9.72
C THR A 156 15.28 -8.95 -10.36
N ASP A 157 15.55 -9.13 -11.66
CA ASP A 157 15.51 -10.47 -12.25
C ASP A 157 16.67 -11.36 -11.75
N GLN A 158 16.64 -12.66 -12.03
CA GLN A 158 17.67 -13.60 -11.58
C GLN A 158 19.04 -13.38 -12.23
N VAL A 159 19.14 -12.50 -13.23
CA VAL A 159 20.39 -12.11 -13.89
C VAL A 159 20.88 -10.74 -13.40
N GLY A 160 20.20 -10.15 -12.42
CA GLY A 160 20.61 -8.92 -11.74
C GLY A 160 20.15 -7.62 -12.40
N ASN A 161 19.23 -7.66 -13.38
CA ASN A 161 18.67 -6.43 -13.93
C ASN A 161 17.61 -5.86 -12.98
N ALA A 162 17.75 -4.57 -12.66
CA ALA A 162 16.77 -3.87 -11.85
C ALA A 162 15.43 -3.67 -12.58
N ILE A 163 14.34 -3.88 -11.84
CA ILE A 163 12.96 -3.73 -12.30
C ILE A 163 12.18 -2.93 -11.26
N SER A 164 11.28 -2.08 -11.74
CA SER A 164 10.31 -1.40 -10.89
C SER A 164 8.97 -1.26 -11.61
N ILE A 165 7.88 -1.24 -10.83
CA ILE A 165 6.54 -0.95 -11.33
C ILE A 165 5.77 -0.16 -10.29
N SER A 166 4.94 0.78 -10.74
CA SER A 166 4.10 1.60 -9.87
C SER A 166 2.62 1.33 -10.12
N GLY A 167 1.86 1.18 -9.04
CA GLY A 167 0.40 1.22 -9.03
C GLY A 167 -0.07 2.39 -8.18
N SER A 168 -1.34 2.77 -8.30
CA SER A 168 -1.91 3.82 -7.45
C SER A 168 -3.27 3.40 -6.92
N ILE A 169 -3.58 3.84 -5.71
CA ILE A 169 -4.85 3.59 -5.04
C ILE A 169 -5.35 4.86 -4.38
N ARG A 170 -6.66 5.09 -4.46
CA ARG A 170 -7.30 6.21 -3.75
C ARG A 170 -7.48 5.85 -2.29
N ILE A 171 -7.10 6.79 -1.43
CA ILE A 171 -7.28 6.73 0.01
C ILE A 171 -8.05 7.97 0.46
N THR A 172 -9.11 7.77 1.22
CA THR A 172 -9.79 8.83 1.95
C THR A 172 -9.49 8.62 3.43
N PHE A 173 -8.73 9.55 4.03
CA PHE A 173 -8.43 9.56 5.45
C PHE A 173 -9.51 10.34 6.22
N GLY A 174 -9.86 9.84 7.40
CA GLY A 174 -10.80 10.50 8.30
C GLY A 174 -10.84 9.80 9.65
N ASN A 175 -11.66 10.31 10.56
CA ASN A 175 -12.12 9.58 11.73
C ASN A 175 -13.53 9.07 11.42
N PHE A 176 -13.61 7.85 10.89
CA PHE A 176 -14.89 7.30 10.44
C PHE A 176 -15.66 6.72 11.62
N ALA A 177 -16.99 6.66 11.50
CA ALA A 177 -17.79 6.01 12.53
C ALA A 177 -17.44 4.52 12.54
N ASP A 178 -16.92 4.04 13.67
CA ASP A 178 -16.68 2.63 13.87
C ASP A 178 -18.00 1.91 14.17
N THR A 179 -18.42 1.05 13.26
CA THR A 179 -19.47 0.08 13.57
C THR A 179 -18.88 -0.94 14.52
N THR A 180 -19.40 -1.02 15.75
CA THR A 180 -19.06 -2.08 16.70
C THR A 180 -19.38 -3.43 16.04
N SER A 181 -18.36 -4.18 15.62
CA SER A 181 -18.51 -5.58 15.19
C SER A 181 -18.72 -6.48 16.39
#